data_AF-A0A4R9H2K1-F1
#
_entry.id   AF-A0A4R9H2K1-F1
#
_cell.length_a   1.000
_cell.length_b   1.000
_cell.length_c   1.000
_cell.angle_alpha   90.00
_cell.angle_beta   90.00
_cell.angle_gamma   90.00
#
_symmetry.space_group_name_H-M   'P 1'
#
loop_
_entity.id
_entity.type
_entity.pdbx_description
1 polymer ?
#
loop_
_entity_poly.entity_id
_entity_poly.type
_entity_poly.pdbx_seq_one_letter_code
_entity_poly.pdbx_strand_id
1 'polypeptide(L)'
;MMKLFQYDTCPYCAFVRGHFSEMGLKEGKDYELVEASRGTPGRDEVLRLGGLSQVPFLVDGDIKMYESRDIVDYVKSKMQKLGIVT
;
A
#
# COMPACT_ATOMS: atom_id res chain seq x y z
N MET A 1 -7.37 0.76 9.23
CA MET A 1 -7.32 1.37 7.89
C MET A 1 -5.86 1.40 7.47
N MET A 2 -5.53 0.80 6.33
CA MET A 2 -4.16 0.72 5.80
C MET A 2 -3.77 2.02 5.09
N LYS A 3 -2.48 2.33 4.96
CA LYS A 3 -1.99 3.42 4.12
C LYS A 3 -1.08 2.87 3.04
N LEU A 4 -1.34 3.23 1.79
CA LEU A 4 -0.49 2.91 0.65
C LEU A 4 0.13 4.20 0.11
N PHE A 5 1.43 4.37 0.38
CA PHE A 5 2.21 5.46 -0.19
C PHE A 5 2.55 5.14 -1.64
N GLN A 6 2.12 6.02 -2.55
CA GLN A 6 2.10 5.74 -3.99
C GLN A 6 2.16 7.03 -4.81
N TYR A 7 2.33 6.89 -6.13
CA TYR A 7 2.00 7.96 -7.07
C TYR A 7 1.49 7.35 -8.37
N ASP A 8 0.65 8.11 -9.10
CA ASP A 8 -0.22 7.55 -10.12
C ASP A 8 0.50 6.89 -11.30
N THR A 9 1.65 7.43 -11.72
CA THR A 9 2.43 6.92 -12.85
C THR A 9 3.36 5.77 -12.48
N CYS A 10 3.39 5.34 -11.22
CA CYS A 10 4.22 4.21 -10.80
C CYS A 10 3.58 2.86 -11.20
N PRO A 11 4.22 2.05 -12.07
CA PRO A 11 3.64 0.78 -12.51
C PRO A 11 3.47 -0.22 -11.35
N TYR A 12 4.37 -0.23 -10.37
CA TYR A 12 4.28 -1.09 -9.19
C TYR A 12 3.16 -0.65 -8.23
N CYS A 13 2.87 0.66 -8.15
CA CYS A 13 1.73 1.15 -7.39
C CYS A 13 0.40 0.81 -8.08
N ALA A 14 0.36 0.93 -9.42
CA ALA A 14 -0.80 0.52 -10.20
C ALA A 14 -1.10 -0.98 -10.02
N PHE A 15 -0.06 -1.82 -9.95
CA PHE A 15 -0.20 -3.26 -9.64
C PHE A 15 -0.88 -3.50 -8.29
N VAL A 16 -0.42 -2.85 -7.21
CA VAL A 16 -1.03 -3.00 -5.88
C VAL A 16 -2.49 -2.51 -5.88
N ARG A 17 -2.76 -1.34 -6.46
CA ARG A 17 -4.13 -0.79 -6.54
C ARG A 17 -5.07 -1.68 -7.34
N GLY A 18 -4.59 -2.28 -8.43
CA GLY A 18 -5.34 -3.26 -9.22
C GLY A 18 -5.78 -4.44 -8.37
N HIS A 19 -4.86 -5.06 -7.63
CA HIS A 19 -5.18 -6.17 -6.73
C HIS A 19 -6.04 -5.76 -5.53
N PHE A 20 -5.88 -4.54 -5.01
CA PHE A 20 -6.79 -4.02 -3.97
C PHE A 20 -8.22 -3.94 -4.50
N SER A 21 -8.40 -3.47 -5.74
CA SER A 21 -9.70 -3.43 -6.42
C SER A 21 -10.27 -4.84 -6.66
N GLU A 22 -9.46 -5.79 -7.14
CA GLU A 22 -9.87 -7.20 -7.32
C GLU A 22 -10.31 -7.86 -6.01
N MET A 23 -9.67 -7.52 -4.90
CA MET A 23 -10.04 -7.97 -3.56
C MET A 23 -11.28 -7.24 -2.99
N GLY A 24 -11.84 -6.26 -3.71
CA GLY A 24 -13.00 -5.49 -3.29
C GLY A 24 -12.72 -4.46 -2.19
N LEU A 25 -11.44 -4.14 -1.95
CA LEU A 25 -11.05 -3.12 -0.98
C LEU A 25 -11.42 -1.73 -1.49
N LYS A 26 -11.89 -0.89 -0.58
CA LYS A 26 -12.37 0.46 -0.89
C LYS A 26 -11.44 1.50 -0.29
N GLU A 27 -10.95 2.40 -1.14
CA GLU A 27 -10.26 3.61 -0.69
C GLU A 27 -11.18 4.44 0.23
N GLY A 28 -10.62 5.01 1.29
CA GLY A 28 -11.35 5.78 2.32
C GLY A 28 -12.09 4.91 3.34
N LYS A 29 -12.13 3.58 3.15
CA LYS A 29 -12.70 2.63 4.11
C LYS A 29 -11.65 1.63 4.60
N ASP A 30 -11.06 0.91 3.67
CA ASP A 30 -10.12 -0.19 3.95
C ASP A 30 -8.68 0.31 3.90
N TYR A 31 -8.37 1.21 2.96
CA TYR A 31 -7.07 1.86 2.82
C TYR A 31 -7.19 3.34 2.41
N GLU A 32 -6.12 4.11 2.64
CA GLU A 32 -5.91 5.45 2.12
C GLU A 32 -4.73 5.44 1.14
N LEU A 33 -4.82 6.22 0.05
CA LEU A 33 -3.67 6.51 -0.80
C LEU A 33 -2.97 7.77 -0.29
N VAL A 34 -1.65 7.69 -0.17
CA VAL A 34 -0.81 8.84 0.22
C VAL A 34 0.12 9.20 -0.92
N GLU A 35 0.03 10.44 -1.39
CA GLU A 35 0.84 10.93 -2.51
C GLU A 35 2.33 11.02 -2.14
N ALA A 36 3.13 10.21 -2.80
CA ALA A 36 4.54 10.00 -2.53
C ALA A 36 5.39 10.17 -3.80
N SER A 37 5.04 11.07 -4.71
CA SER A 37 5.97 11.54 -5.75
C SER A 37 7.24 12.14 -5.13
N ARG A 38 8.31 12.26 -5.92
CA ARG A 38 9.56 12.86 -5.43
C ARG A 38 9.32 14.28 -4.92
N GLY A 39 9.82 14.59 -3.72
CA GLY A 39 9.69 15.91 -3.09
C GLY A 39 8.37 16.18 -2.38
N THR A 40 7.47 15.20 -2.26
CA THR A 40 6.24 15.37 -1.48
C THR A 40 6.46 14.98 -0.01
N PRO A 41 5.67 15.51 0.93
CA PRO A 41 5.71 15.09 2.34
C PRO A 41 5.50 13.58 2.52
N GLY A 42 4.68 12.96 1.67
CA GLY A 42 4.49 11.51 1.69
C GLY A 42 5.77 10.74 1.36
N ARG A 43 6.63 11.25 0.46
CA ARG A 43 7.93 10.62 0.19
C ARG A 43 8.89 10.75 1.36
N ASP A 44 8.89 11.89 2.04
CA ASP A 44 9.70 12.10 3.25
C ASP A 44 9.25 11.17 4.37
N GLU A 45 7.93 10.96 4.50
CA GLU A 45 7.37 10.01 5.45
C GLU A 45 7.79 8.56 5.15
N VAL A 46 7.80 8.17 3.87
CA VAL A 46 8.30 6.85 3.46
C VAL A 46 9.77 6.66 3.86
N LEU A 47 10.61 7.67 3.64
CA LEU A 47 12.02 7.63 4.06
C LEU A 47 12.15 7.54 5.59
N ARG A 48 11.35 8.31 6.34
CA ARG A 48 11.35 8.30 7.81
C ARG A 48 10.89 6.96 8.39
N LEU A 49 9.87 6.35 7.79
CA LEU A 49 9.23 5.13 8.31
C LEU A 49 9.93 3.84 7.89
N GLY A 50 10.40 3.75 6.64
CA GLY A 50 10.96 2.52 6.09
C GLY A 50 12.44 2.62 5.70
N GLY A 51 13.06 3.81 5.80
CA GLY A 51 14.50 4.00 5.55
C GLY A 51 14.89 4.07 4.08
N LEU A 52 13.97 3.80 3.15
CA LEU A 52 14.21 3.86 1.71
C LEU A 52 13.20 4.79 1.04
N SER A 53 13.67 5.58 0.07
CA SER A 53 12.83 6.44 -0.76
C SER A 53 12.17 5.63 -1.90
N GLN A 54 11.49 4.53 -1.56
CA GLN A 54 10.91 3.56 -2.49
C GLN A 54 9.38 3.46 -2.35
N VAL A 55 8.66 3.28 -3.45
CA VAL A 55 7.21 3.03 -3.46
C VAL A 55 6.90 1.90 -4.45
N PRO A 56 5.78 1.16 -4.29
CA PRO A 56 4.77 1.29 -3.23
C PRO A 56 5.32 0.96 -1.83
N PHE A 57 4.80 1.62 -0.81
CA PHE A 57 5.10 1.35 0.59
C PHE A 57 3.80 1.26 1.38
N LEU A 58 3.58 0.14 2.07
CA LEU A 58 2.38 -0.12 2.86
C LEU A 58 2.67 0.10 4.34
N VAL A 59 1.75 0.77 5.02
CA VAL A 59 1.68 0.85 6.49
C VAL A 59 0.34 0.31 6.98
N ASP A 60 0.38 -0.63 7.90
CA ASP A 60 -0.79 -1.24 8.55
C ASP A 60 -0.50 -1.49 10.03
N GLY A 61 -0.80 -0.49 10.87
CA GLY A 61 -0.36 -0.47 12.26
C GLY A 61 1.17 -0.45 12.37
N ASP A 62 1.74 -1.44 13.04
CA ASP A 62 3.20 -1.57 13.17
C ASP A 62 3.86 -2.16 11.94
N ILE A 63 3.10 -2.83 11.08
CA ILE A 63 3.58 -3.45 9.85
C ILE A 63 3.91 -2.35 8.83
N LYS A 64 5.13 -2.42 8.30
CA LYS A 64 5.69 -1.51 7.30
C LYS A 64 6.42 -2.35 6.27
N MET A 65 6.09 -2.23 4.99
CA MET A 65 6.71 -3.07 3.97
C MET A 65 6.79 -2.39 2.61
N TYR A 66 7.82 -2.78 1.87
CA TYR A 66 8.02 -2.48 0.46
C TYR A 66 7.63 -3.71 -0.39
N GLU A 67 8.03 -3.68 -1.66
CA GLU A 67 7.82 -4.74 -2.65
C GLU A 67 6.35 -4.99 -2.99
N SER A 68 5.96 -4.66 -4.23
CA SER A 68 4.56 -4.66 -4.64
C SER A 68 3.89 -6.03 -4.55
N ARG A 69 4.65 -7.12 -4.74
CA ARG A 69 4.14 -8.49 -4.63
C ARG A 69 3.90 -8.87 -3.16
N ASP A 70 4.87 -8.58 -2.30
CA ASP A 70 4.78 -8.86 -0.86
C ASP A 70 3.61 -8.10 -0.23
N ILE A 71 3.39 -6.84 -0.65
CA ILE A 71 2.22 -6.04 -0.24
C ILE A 71 0.91 -6.75 -0.62
N VAL A 72 0.79 -7.24 -1.86
CA VAL A 72 -0.43 -7.93 -2.32
C VAL A 72 -0.63 -9.24 -1.56
N ASP A 73 0.41 -10.03 -1.38
CA ASP A 73 0.35 -11.31 -0.66
C ASP A 73 -0.02 -11.12 0.81
N TYR A 74 0.56 -10.11 1.46
CA TYR A 74 0.21 -9.72 2.83
C TYR A 74 -1.27 -9.36 2.96
N VAL A 75 -1.74 -8.45 2.10
CA VAL A 75 -3.13 -7.98 2.16
C VAL A 75 -4.09 -9.11 1.84
N LYS A 76 -3.80 -9.94 0.83
CA LYS A 76 -4.62 -11.11 0.49
C LYS A 76 -4.72 -12.09 1.67
N SER A 77 -3.60 -12.44 2.31
CA SER A 77 -3.60 -13.30 3.49
C SER A 77 -4.40 -12.71 4.65
N LYS A 78 -4.27 -11.39 4.87
CA LYS A 78 -5.06 -10.67 5.87
C LYS A 78 -6.56 -10.76 5.59
N MET A 79 -6.99 -10.53 4.34
CA MET A 79 -8.40 -10.56 3.96
C MET A 79 -9.02 -11.97 4.04
N GLN A 80 -8.25 -13.02 3.71
CA GLN A 80 -8.68 -14.40 3.91
C GLN A 80 -8.93 -14.73 5.39
N LYS A 81 -8.04 -14.30 6.29
CA LYS A 81 -8.22 -14.48 7.75
C LYS A 81 -9.44 -13.74 8.30
N LEU A 82 -9.83 -12.65 7.66
CA LEU A 82 -11.03 -11.88 8.01
C LEU A 82 -12.31 -12.43 7.36
N GLY A 83 -12.23 -13.50 6.55
CA GLY A 83 -13.37 -14.07 5.83
C GLY A 83 -13.91 -13.18 4.71
N ILE A 84 -13.12 -12.21 4.23
CA ILE A 84 -13.52 -11.23 3.20
C ILE A 84 -13.22 -11.77 1.79
N VAL A 85 -12.24 -12.65 1.66
CA VAL A 85 -11.84 -13.29 0.39
C VAL A 85 -11.89 -14.81 0.60
N THR A 86 -12.70 -15.49 -0.22
CA THR A 86 -12.77 -16.96 -0.33
C THR A 86 -11.61 -17.55 -1.12
#